data_AF-A0A5P0ZF01-F1
#
_entry.id   AF-A0A5P0ZF01-F1
#
_cell.length_a   1.000
_cell.length_b   1.000
_cell.length_c   1.000
_cell.angle_alpha   90.00
_cell.angle_beta   90.00
_cell.angle_gamma   90.00
#
_symmetry.space_group_name_H-M   'P 1'
#
loop_
_entity.id
_entity.type
_entity.pdbx_description
1 polymer ?
#
loop_
_entity_poly.entity_id
_entity_poly.type
_entity_poly.pdbx_seq_one_letter_code
_entity_poly.pdbx_strand_id
1 'polypeptide(L)'
;MRVIYSMRTDIERSIQFQMKKKTKTTKMRRCFQMENELQISNIDINYLPPKVTLENKEELLKMAKMIGFKYKSTIATEETKKSDKKLLAKLRTLDKQIDQKRINFHKEYEKPYETLKFDLDTVRNEIYQATLPLSKSLDDLAAQQREDKKGEVQKLIDEMAPNYDIDPATVEIEKKWTNSSMGKLELTRILKDGFTAIQNKNKLFQANKKLIEERCKSLDVESGGWLSQFDEDTDVESVLTQITNFAHEKESKQVQEEKQAEAEKAVRDANIKLSNNKLVDENGEIVGEIAKEYEVTLSIKGTRDLFDKLFDFLQTNEAKFETKNKQVIGEVKQYANVRGNN
;
A
#
# COMPACT_ATOMS: atom_id res chain seq x y z
N MET A 1 -29.80 -63.96 -28.74
CA MET A 1 -28.44 -63.77 -29.30
C MET A 1 -28.38 -62.83 -30.53
N ARG A 2 -29.41 -62.69 -31.38
CA ARG A 2 -29.34 -61.79 -32.57
C ARG A 2 -29.31 -60.28 -32.27
N VAL A 3 -29.91 -59.81 -31.18
CA VAL A 3 -30.01 -58.37 -30.86
C VAL A 3 -28.68 -57.78 -30.39
N ILE A 4 -27.88 -58.56 -29.63
CA ILE A 4 -26.58 -58.12 -29.10
C ILE A 4 -25.54 -57.96 -30.23
N TYR A 5 -25.60 -58.81 -31.26
CA TYR A 5 -24.70 -58.71 -32.42
C TYR A 5 -24.97 -57.45 -33.27
N SER A 6 -26.24 -57.03 -33.41
CA SER A 6 -26.62 -55.81 -34.14
C SER A 6 -26.08 -54.54 -33.46
N MET A 7 -26.25 -54.43 -32.14
CA MET A 7 -25.78 -53.25 -31.40
C MET A 7 -24.25 -53.14 -31.41
N ARG A 8 -23.53 -54.28 -31.37
CA ARG A 8 -22.06 -54.28 -31.44
C ARG A 8 -21.55 -53.77 -32.79
N THR A 9 -22.21 -54.14 -33.90
CA THR A 9 -21.84 -53.65 -35.24
C THR A 9 -22.11 -52.15 -35.43
N ASP A 10 -23.13 -51.60 -34.77
CA ASP A 10 -23.45 -50.18 -34.87
C ASP A 10 -22.48 -49.30 -34.07
N ILE A 11 -22.03 -49.78 -32.91
CA ILE A 11 -20.99 -49.12 -32.12
C ILE A 11 -19.66 -49.12 -32.89
N GLU A 12 -19.27 -50.25 -33.49
CA GLU A 12 -18.03 -50.34 -34.30
C GLU A 12 -18.08 -49.42 -35.53
N ARG A 13 -19.23 -49.32 -36.21
CA ARG A 13 -19.42 -48.38 -37.32
C ARG A 13 -19.33 -46.92 -36.88
N SER A 14 -19.90 -46.58 -35.72
CA SER A 14 -19.82 -45.24 -35.15
C SER A 14 -18.39 -44.87 -34.79
N ILE A 15 -17.64 -45.77 -34.15
CA ILE A 15 -16.22 -45.57 -33.82
C ILE A 15 -15.37 -45.39 -35.09
N GLN A 16 -15.57 -46.24 -36.10
CA GLN A 16 -14.87 -46.13 -37.40
C GLN A 16 -15.19 -44.81 -38.12
N PHE A 17 -16.43 -44.33 -38.03
CA PHE A 17 -16.84 -43.04 -38.59
C PHE A 17 -16.18 -41.86 -37.86
N GLN A 18 -16.11 -41.91 -36.53
CA GLN A 18 -15.42 -40.89 -35.72
C GLN A 18 -13.90 -40.88 -35.98
N MET A 19 -13.28 -42.05 -36.14
CA MET A 19 -11.87 -42.18 -36.51
C MET A 19 -11.60 -41.64 -37.92
N LYS A 20 -12.48 -41.92 -38.90
CA LYS A 20 -12.40 -41.36 -40.26
C LYS A 20 -12.60 -39.84 -40.29
N LYS A 21 -13.47 -39.29 -39.44
CA LYS A 21 -13.60 -37.83 -39.29
C LYS A 21 -12.31 -37.24 -38.73
N LYS A 22 -11.80 -37.74 -37.61
CA LYS A 22 -10.55 -37.25 -37.01
C LYS A 22 -9.37 -37.30 -37.98
N THR A 23 -9.22 -38.39 -38.74
CA THR A 23 -8.14 -38.50 -39.76
C THR A 23 -8.33 -37.55 -40.94
N LYS A 24 -9.57 -37.31 -41.40
CA LYS A 24 -9.83 -36.28 -42.42
C LYS A 24 -9.55 -34.87 -41.91
N THR A 25 -9.89 -34.53 -40.67
CA THR A 25 -9.60 -33.21 -40.09
C THR A 25 -8.10 -33.01 -39.89
N THR A 26 -7.38 -34.05 -39.46
CA THR A 26 -5.91 -34.02 -39.35
C THR A 26 -5.22 -33.96 -40.71
N LYS A 27 -5.76 -34.63 -41.73
CA LYS A 27 -5.27 -34.55 -43.12
C LYS A 27 -5.55 -33.19 -43.76
N MET A 28 -6.70 -32.57 -43.46
CA MET A 28 -6.99 -31.18 -43.84
C MET A 28 -6.08 -30.17 -43.12
N ARG A 29 -5.78 -30.38 -41.84
CA ARG A 29 -4.82 -29.53 -41.10
C ARG A 29 -3.39 -29.64 -41.65
N ARG A 30 -2.97 -30.81 -42.13
CA ARG A 30 -1.67 -30.97 -42.83
C ARG A 30 -1.62 -30.34 -44.21
N CYS A 31 -2.73 -30.29 -44.97
CA CYS A 31 -2.75 -29.62 -46.27
C CYS A 31 -2.67 -28.08 -46.18
N PHE A 32 -2.88 -27.48 -45.01
CA PHE A 32 -2.77 -26.03 -44.80
C PHE A 32 -1.39 -25.58 -44.27
N GLN A 33 -0.50 -26.53 -43.97
CA GLN A 33 0.93 -26.26 -43.87
C GLN A 33 1.53 -26.34 -45.28
N MET A 34 1.20 -25.38 -46.14
CA MET A 34 2.18 -25.01 -47.16
C MET A 34 3.30 -24.35 -46.36
N GLU A 35 4.40 -25.07 -46.17
CA GLU A 35 5.66 -24.45 -45.80
C GLU A 35 5.87 -23.30 -46.79
N ASN A 36 5.84 -22.08 -46.28
CA ASN A 36 5.97 -20.86 -47.05
C ASN A 36 7.44 -20.78 -47.45
N GLU A 37 7.86 -21.61 -48.40
CA GLU A 37 9.23 -21.73 -48.87
C GLU A 37 9.58 -20.46 -49.66
N LEU A 38 9.95 -19.40 -48.94
CA LEU A 38 10.63 -18.26 -49.53
C LEU A 38 12.04 -18.71 -49.91
N GLN A 39 12.25 -19.01 -51.19
CA GLN A 39 13.59 -19.22 -51.74
C GLN A 39 14.29 -17.85 -51.84
N ILE A 40 15.10 -17.51 -50.85
CA ILE A 40 15.91 -16.30 -50.86
C ILE A 40 17.07 -16.51 -51.84
N SER A 41 16.97 -15.88 -53.01
CA SER A 41 18.08 -15.79 -53.96
C SER A 41 19.01 -14.64 -53.56
N ASN A 42 20.32 -14.81 -53.74
CA ASN A 42 21.30 -13.75 -53.50
C ASN A 42 21.07 -12.59 -54.48
N ILE A 43 21.25 -11.35 -54.01
CA ILE A 43 21.17 -10.14 -54.84
C ILE A 43 22.55 -9.91 -55.46
N ASP A 44 22.74 -10.32 -56.71
CA ASP A 44 23.98 -10.12 -57.46
C ASP A 44 23.93 -8.79 -58.24
N ILE A 45 24.89 -7.89 -57.97
CA ILE A 45 25.05 -6.62 -58.68
C ILE A 45 26.30 -6.70 -59.57
N ASN A 46 26.11 -6.67 -60.88
CA ASN A 46 27.23 -6.62 -61.83
C ASN A 46 27.56 -5.15 -62.18
N TYR A 47 28.66 -4.63 -61.65
CA TYR A 47 29.12 -3.27 -61.92
C TYR A 47 30.56 -3.27 -62.47
N LEU A 48 30.73 -2.72 -63.67
CA LEU A 48 32.03 -2.52 -64.31
C LEU A 48 32.35 -1.02 -64.35
N PRO A 49 33.42 -0.55 -63.67
CA PRO A 49 33.74 0.88 -63.66
C PRO A 49 34.19 1.35 -65.05
N PRO A 50 33.66 2.47 -65.58
CA PRO A 50 34.08 2.98 -66.87
C PRO A 50 35.49 3.60 -66.78
N LYS A 51 36.35 3.33 -67.77
CA LYS A 51 37.65 3.99 -67.93
C LYS A 51 37.43 5.38 -68.53
N VAL A 52 37.57 6.43 -67.70
CA VAL A 52 37.39 7.82 -68.12
C VAL A 52 38.75 8.47 -68.36
N THR A 53 39.05 8.85 -69.61
CA THR A 53 40.29 9.54 -69.97
C THR A 53 40.00 10.82 -70.74
N LEU A 54 40.68 11.91 -70.36
CA LEU A 54 40.70 13.14 -71.14
C LEU A 54 41.84 13.05 -72.18
N GLU A 55 41.50 12.68 -73.40
CA GLU A 55 42.48 12.37 -74.48
C GLU A 55 43.46 13.52 -74.74
N ASN A 56 43.00 14.78 -74.70
CA ASN A 56 43.82 15.96 -74.99
C ASN A 56 44.23 16.75 -73.75
N LYS A 57 44.39 16.08 -72.59
CA LYS A 57 44.67 16.75 -71.31
C LYS A 57 45.91 17.64 -71.35
N GLU A 58 47.00 17.13 -71.93
CA GLU A 58 48.28 17.86 -71.96
C GLU A 58 48.23 19.10 -72.85
N GLU A 59 47.57 19.01 -74.00
CA GLU A 59 47.41 20.11 -74.95
C GLU A 59 46.51 21.20 -74.39
N LEU A 60 45.37 20.81 -73.79
CA LEU A 60 44.46 21.75 -73.12
C LEU A 60 45.13 22.46 -71.96
N LEU A 61 45.97 21.75 -71.18
CA LEU A 61 46.71 22.35 -70.08
C LEU A 61 47.79 23.32 -70.58
N LYS A 62 48.51 22.98 -71.66
CA LYS A 62 49.49 23.88 -72.30
C LYS A 62 48.79 25.14 -72.83
N MET A 63 47.67 25.00 -73.52
CA MET A 63 46.87 26.12 -74.03
C MET A 63 46.37 27.02 -72.90
N ALA A 64 45.79 26.44 -71.85
CA ALA A 64 45.29 27.19 -70.70
C ALA A 64 46.41 27.96 -69.99
N LYS A 65 47.59 27.34 -69.80
CA LYS A 65 48.78 28.00 -69.25
C LYS A 65 49.24 29.15 -70.14
N MET A 66 49.33 28.96 -71.46
CA MET A 66 49.73 30.02 -72.40
C MET A 66 48.76 31.21 -72.36
N ILE A 67 47.46 30.96 -72.35
CA ILE A 67 46.44 32.01 -72.20
C ILE A 67 46.61 32.74 -70.87
N GLY A 68 46.80 31.99 -69.78
CA GLY A 68 47.07 32.53 -68.45
C GLY A 68 48.30 33.44 -68.43
N PHE A 69 49.45 32.98 -68.93
CA PHE A 69 50.67 33.79 -68.99
C PHE A 69 50.53 35.04 -69.86
N LYS A 70 49.89 34.91 -71.03
CA LYS A 70 49.77 36.00 -72.01
C LYS A 70 48.94 37.18 -71.48
N TYR A 71 47.86 36.89 -70.75
CA TYR A 71 46.89 37.92 -70.35
C TYR A 71 46.95 38.29 -68.85
N LYS A 72 47.80 37.64 -68.04
CA LYS A 72 47.92 37.91 -66.59
C LYS A 72 48.37 39.33 -66.25
N SER A 73 49.15 39.98 -67.12
CA SER A 73 49.71 41.32 -66.90
C SER A 73 49.22 42.37 -67.90
N THR A 74 48.17 42.07 -68.66
CA THR A 74 47.60 43.02 -69.64
C THR A 74 46.66 43.99 -68.96
N ILE A 75 46.93 45.30 -69.10
CA ILE A 75 46.04 46.38 -68.64
C ILE A 75 45.26 46.89 -69.83
N ALA A 76 43.93 46.85 -69.76
CA ALA A 76 43.06 47.35 -70.83
C ALA A 76 43.11 48.88 -70.90
N THR A 77 43.35 49.45 -72.09
CA THR A 77 43.31 50.89 -72.34
C THR A 77 42.02 51.27 -73.07
N GLU A 78 41.74 52.57 -73.20
CA GLU A 78 40.50 53.05 -73.82
C GLU A 78 40.38 52.65 -75.31
N GLU A 79 41.51 52.55 -76.01
CA GLU A 79 41.61 52.10 -77.39
C GLU A 79 41.39 50.59 -77.56
N THR A 80 41.86 49.76 -76.61
CA THR A 80 41.74 48.27 -76.68
C THR A 80 40.45 47.74 -76.05
N LYS A 81 39.67 48.59 -75.38
CA LYS A 81 38.45 48.23 -74.64
C LYS A 81 37.46 47.37 -75.44
N LYS A 82 37.26 47.64 -76.74
CA LYS A 82 36.31 46.89 -77.59
C LYS A 82 36.83 45.51 -77.95
N SER A 83 38.13 45.37 -78.25
CA SER A 83 38.76 44.07 -78.54
C SER A 83 38.87 43.22 -77.27
N ASP A 84 39.22 43.82 -76.15
CA ASP A 84 39.42 43.11 -74.88
C ASP A 84 38.11 42.56 -74.33
N LYS A 85 37.00 43.31 -74.48
CA LYS A 85 35.64 42.81 -74.18
C LYS A 85 35.28 41.59 -75.02
N LYS A 86 35.59 41.58 -76.32
CA LYS A 86 35.32 40.43 -77.20
C LYS A 86 36.17 39.22 -76.81
N LEU A 87 37.44 39.44 -76.47
CA LEU A 87 38.34 38.39 -76.00
C LEU A 87 37.87 37.79 -74.67
N LEU A 88 37.51 38.63 -73.70
CA LEU A 88 36.97 38.19 -72.41
C LEU A 88 35.70 37.35 -72.59
N ALA A 89 34.80 37.75 -73.48
CA ALA A 89 33.61 36.98 -73.80
C ALA A 89 33.95 35.58 -74.35
N LYS A 90 34.96 35.48 -75.22
CA LYS A 90 35.45 34.18 -75.73
C LYS A 90 36.05 33.31 -74.63
N LEU A 91 36.88 33.89 -73.76
CA LEU A 91 37.47 33.17 -72.62
C LEU A 91 36.41 32.66 -71.64
N ARG A 92 35.43 33.51 -71.29
CA ARG A 92 34.28 33.11 -70.46
C ARG A 92 33.43 32.03 -71.12
N THR A 93 33.30 32.06 -72.44
CA THR A 93 32.57 31.01 -73.18
C THR A 93 33.32 29.68 -73.12
N LEU A 94 34.64 29.70 -73.28
CA LEU A 94 35.49 28.51 -73.17
C LEU A 94 35.45 27.92 -71.76
N ASP A 95 35.56 28.75 -70.72
CA ASP A 95 35.42 28.34 -69.32
C ASP A 95 34.07 27.64 -69.07
N LYS A 96 32.97 28.28 -69.50
CA LYS A 96 31.62 27.69 -69.43
C LYS A 96 31.50 26.36 -70.18
N GLN A 97 32.15 26.19 -71.33
CA GLN A 97 32.10 24.93 -72.08
C GLN A 97 32.81 23.80 -71.33
N ILE A 98 33.93 24.08 -70.67
CA ILE A 98 34.63 23.11 -69.83
C ILE A 98 33.75 22.72 -68.64
N ASP A 99 33.18 23.71 -67.96
CA ASP A 99 32.27 23.53 -66.83
C ASP A 99 31.04 22.70 -67.23
N GLN A 100 30.41 23.03 -68.36
CA GLN A 100 29.25 22.31 -68.87
C GLN A 100 29.59 20.85 -69.23
N LYS A 101 30.76 20.59 -69.82
CA LYS A 101 31.21 19.21 -70.08
C LYS A 101 31.43 18.44 -68.78
N ARG A 102 32.02 19.07 -67.76
CA ARG A 102 32.17 18.46 -66.41
C ARG A 102 30.80 18.09 -65.83
N ILE A 103 29.84 19.01 -65.86
CA ILE A 103 28.50 18.81 -65.30
C ILE A 103 27.75 17.71 -66.07
N ASN A 104 27.75 17.75 -67.40
CA ASN A 104 27.05 16.76 -68.22
C ASN A 104 27.61 15.35 -67.99
N PHE A 105 28.94 15.23 -67.95
CA PHE A 105 29.59 13.95 -67.67
C PHE A 105 29.22 13.41 -66.27
N HIS A 106 29.22 14.27 -65.25
CA HIS A 106 28.81 13.87 -63.90
C HIS A 106 27.37 13.36 -63.86
N LYS A 107 26.44 14.07 -64.52
CA LYS A 107 25.04 13.64 -64.64
C LYS A 107 24.91 12.29 -65.34
N GLU A 108 25.66 12.05 -66.41
CA GLU A 108 25.65 10.77 -67.12
C GLU A 108 26.24 9.63 -66.30
N TYR A 109 27.28 9.93 -65.51
CA TYR A 109 27.91 8.96 -64.61
C TYR A 109 27.04 8.59 -63.40
N GLU A 110 26.26 9.53 -62.88
CA GLU A 110 25.37 9.32 -61.71
C GLU A 110 24.08 8.59 -62.08
N LYS A 111 23.58 8.75 -63.31
CA LYS A 111 22.34 8.10 -63.79
C LYS A 111 22.27 6.57 -63.57
N PRO A 112 23.31 5.77 -63.90
CA PRO A 112 23.31 4.33 -63.62
C PRO A 112 23.14 4.01 -62.14
N TYR A 113 23.75 4.81 -61.26
CA TYR A 113 23.63 4.63 -59.81
C TYR A 113 22.21 4.95 -59.33
N GLU A 114 21.64 6.09 -59.73
CA GLU A 114 20.28 6.46 -59.33
C GLU A 114 19.22 5.48 -59.87
N THR A 115 19.44 4.92 -61.06
CA THR A 115 18.57 3.86 -61.61
C THR A 115 18.66 2.59 -60.77
N LEU A 116 19.87 2.10 -60.48
CA LEU A 116 20.07 0.93 -59.63
C LEU A 116 19.49 1.12 -58.23
N LYS A 117 19.69 2.30 -57.63
CA LYS A 117 19.13 2.66 -56.34
C LYS A 117 17.60 2.63 -56.38
N PHE A 118 16.98 3.23 -57.39
CA PHE A 118 15.53 3.19 -57.57
C PHE A 118 14.99 1.76 -57.68
N ASP A 119 15.66 0.89 -58.44
CA ASP A 119 15.27 -0.52 -58.58
C ASP A 119 15.38 -1.27 -57.24
N LEU A 120 16.48 -1.08 -56.50
CA LEU A 120 16.69 -1.69 -55.18
C LEU A 120 15.68 -1.17 -54.14
N ASP A 121 15.39 0.12 -54.13
CA ASP A 121 14.41 0.73 -53.22
C ASP A 121 12.99 0.24 -53.55
N THR A 122 12.68 0.04 -54.83
CA THR A 122 11.40 -0.54 -55.26
C THR A 122 11.25 -1.96 -54.75
N VAL A 123 12.24 -2.82 -54.96
CA VAL A 123 12.24 -4.21 -54.46
C VAL A 123 12.12 -4.23 -52.93
N ARG A 124 12.88 -3.37 -52.24
CA ARG A 124 12.82 -3.23 -50.79
C ARG A 124 11.43 -2.82 -50.31
N ASN A 125 10.79 -1.88 -51.00
CA ASN A 125 9.47 -1.40 -50.63
C ASN A 125 8.41 -2.49 -50.80
N GLU A 126 8.43 -3.27 -51.89
CA GLU A 126 7.50 -4.40 -52.08
C GLU A 126 7.62 -5.43 -50.95
N ILE A 127 8.85 -5.79 -50.55
CA ILE A 127 9.10 -6.69 -49.41
C ILE A 127 8.55 -6.09 -48.11
N TYR A 128 8.78 -4.78 -47.89
CA TYR A 128 8.29 -4.10 -46.70
C TYR A 128 6.76 -4.07 -46.63
N GLN A 129 6.09 -3.74 -47.74
CA GLN A 129 4.62 -3.74 -47.83
C GLN A 129 4.03 -5.13 -47.61
N ALA A 130 4.70 -6.19 -48.05
CA ALA A 130 4.29 -7.56 -47.74
C ALA A 130 4.50 -7.94 -46.27
N THR A 131 5.53 -7.39 -45.62
CA THR A 131 5.86 -7.69 -44.21
C THR A 131 4.92 -7.00 -43.23
N LEU A 132 4.46 -5.78 -43.54
CA LEU A 132 3.59 -4.98 -42.68
C LEU A 132 2.31 -5.71 -42.20
N PRO A 133 1.43 -6.24 -43.09
CA PRO A 133 0.21 -6.91 -42.66
C PRO A 133 0.50 -8.20 -41.89
N LEU A 134 1.58 -8.91 -42.24
CA LEU A 134 1.98 -10.12 -41.52
C LEU A 134 2.44 -9.80 -40.10
N SER A 135 3.30 -8.80 -39.92
CA SER A 135 3.73 -8.34 -38.60
C SER A 135 2.53 -7.93 -37.76
N LYS A 136 1.65 -7.10 -38.31
CA LYS A 136 0.44 -6.66 -37.62
C LYS A 136 -0.45 -7.84 -37.23
N SER A 137 -0.68 -8.79 -38.14
CA SER A 137 -1.48 -9.98 -37.86
C SER A 137 -0.87 -10.85 -36.76
N LEU A 138 0.46 -10.95 -36.67
CA LEU A 138 1.16 -11.68 -35.61
C LEU A 138 1.03 -10.96 -34.27
N ASP A 139 1.15 -9.63 -34.26
CA ASP A 139 0.97 -8.81 -33.06
C ASP A 139 -0.48 -8.90 -32.53
N ASP A 140 -1.46 -8.79 -33.43
CA ASP A 140 -2.89 -8.93 -33.09
C ASP A 140 -3.19 -10.32 -32.52
N LEU A 141 -2.62 -11.38 -33.11
CA LEU A 141 -2.77 -12.75 -32.61
C LEU A 141 -2.11 -12.93 -31.24
N ALA A 142 -0.92 -12.37 -31.03
CA ALA A 142 -0.24 -12.41 -29.73
C ALA A 142 -1.02 -11.64 -28.65
N ALA A 143 -1.65 -10.52 -29.00
CA ALA A 143 -2.53 -9.77 -28.11
C ALA A 143 -3.78 -10.58 -27.74
N GLN A 144 -4.43 -11.21 -28.73
CA GLN A 144 -5.58 -12.08 -28.49
C GLN A 144 -5.23 -13.25 -27.57
N GLN A 145 -4.11 -13.93 -27.82
CA GLN A 145 -3.66 -15.04 -26.96
C GLN A 145 -3.41 -14.61 -25.51
N ARG A 146 -2.90 -13.38 -25.29
CA ARG A 146 -2.72 -12.84 -23.94
C ARG A 146 -4.05 -12.58 -23.25
N GLU A 147 -5.05 -12.07 -23.97
CA GLU A 147 -6.37 -11.83 -23.39
C GLU A 147 -7.10 -13.15 -23.09
N ASP A 148 -7.03 -14.12 -24.01
CA ASP A 148 -7.56 -15.47 -23.77
C ASP A 148 -6.92 -16.08 -22.52
N LYS A 149 -5.59 -15.96 -22.39
CA LYS A 149 -4.85 -16.44 -21.22
C LYS A 149 -5.18 -15.69 -19.94
N LYS A 150 -5.46 -14.38 -20.02
CA LYS A 150 -5.97 -13.61 -18.87
C LYS A 150 -7.31 -14.18 -18.40
N GLY A 151 -8.20 -14.53 -19.32
CA GLY A 151 -9.43 -15.24 -19.00
C GLY A 151 -9.21 -16.60 -18.35
N GLU A 152 -8.22 -17.37 -18.82
CA GLU A 152 -7.84 -18.64 -18.18
C GLU A 152 -7.27 -18.46 -16.77
N VAL A 153 -6.43 -17.43 -16.56
CA VAL A 153 -5.85 -17.08 -15.27
C VAL A 153 -6.95 -16.66 -14.29
N GLN A 154 -7.89 -15.81 -14.72
CA GLN A 154 -9.01 -15.40 -13.87
C GLN A 154 -9.87 -16.59 -13.46
N LYS A 155 -10.21 -17.49 -14.39
CA LYS A 155 -10.96 -18.72 -14.07
C LYS A 155 -10.22 -19.57 -13.02
N LEU A 156 -8.90 -19.69 -13.13
CA LEU A 156 -8.10 -20.42 -12.16
C LEU A 156 -8.11 -19.74 -10.78
N ILE A 157 -8.08 -18.42 -10.73
CA ILE A 157 -8.22 -17.64 -9.49
C ILE A 157 -9.62 -17.85 -8.89
N ASP A 158 -10.68 -17.75 -9.69
CA ASP A 158 -12.07 -17.95 -9.25
C ASP A 158 -12.30 -19.36 -8.68
N GLU A 159 -11.64 -20.38 -9.25
CA GLU A 159 -11.69 -21.76 -8.75
C GLU A 159 -10.89 -21.96 -7.44
N MET A 160 -9.75 -21.28 -7.30
CA MET A 160 -8.80 -21.54 -6.21
C MET A 160 -9.00 -20.62 -5.00
N ALA A 161 -9.19 -19.32 -5.20
CA ALA A 161 -9.22 -18.31 -4.13
C ALA A 161 -10.30 -18.56 -3.05
N PRO A 162 -11.52 -19.03 -3.38
CA PRO A 162 -12.53 -19.33 -2.35
C PRO A 162 -12.09 -20.43 -1.37
N ASN A 163 -11.21 -21.36 -1.79
CA ASN A 163 -10.69 -22.40 -0.89
C ASN A 163 -9.73 -21.84 0.19
N TYR A 164 -9.31 -20.58 0.04
CA TYR A 164 -8.42 -19.88 0.96
C TYR A 164 -9.09 -18.74 1.71
N ASP A 165 -10.42 -18.57 1.57
CA ASP A 165 -11.20 -17.45 2.10
C ASP A 165 -10.73 -16.08 1.54
N ILE A 166 -10.28 -16.07 0.28
CA ILE A 166 -9.82 -14.87 -0.44
C ILE A 166 -10.86 -14.52 -1.50
N ASP A 167 -11.25 -13.24 -1.57
CA ASP A 167 -12.12 -12.74 -2.64
C ASP A 167 -11.35 -12.73 -3.98
N PRO A 168 -11.81 -13.50 -5.00
CA PRO A 168 -11.18 -13.53 -6.33
C PRO A 168 -10.98 -12.14 -6.95
N ALA A 169 -11.86 -11.19 -6.65
CA ALA A 169 -11.80 -9.83 -7.21
C ALA A 169 -10.64 -8.99 -6.65
N THR A 170 -10.09 -9.37 -5.50
CA THR A 170 -8.96 -8.66 -4.86
C THR A 170 -7.60 -9.09 -5.40
N VAL A 171 -7.54 -10.20 -6.17
CA VAL A 171 -6.28 -10.75 -6.69
C VAL A 171 -5.92 -10.02 -7.99
N GLU A 172 -4.87 -9.21 -7.94
CA GLU A 172 -4.35 -8.53 -9.13
C GLU A 172 -3.62 -9.53 -10.06
N ILE A 173 -4.02 -9.58 -11.34
CA ILE A 173 -3.37 -10.43 -12.33
C ILE A 173 -2.06 -9.79 -12.80
N GLU A 174 -0.94 -10.42 -12.45
CA GLU A 174 0.36 -9.98 -12.95
C GLU A 174 0.54 -10.25 -14.45
N LYS A 175 1.18 -9.31 -15.16
CA LYS A 175 1.50 -9.43 -16.59
C LYS A 175 2.31 -10.70 -16.93
N LYS A 176 3.11 -11.20 -15.99
CA LYS A 176 3.92 -12.41 -16.19
C LYS A 176 3.07 -13.67 -16.33
N TRP A 177 1.88 -13.70 -15.72
CA TRP A 177 0.98 -14.86 -15.72
C TRP A 177 0.30 -15.07 -17.08
N THR A 178 0.10 -13.98 -17.83
CA THR A 178 -0.54 -13.99 -19.16
C THR A 178 0.45 -14.22 -20.31
N ASN A 179 1.75 -14.38 -20.02
CA ASN A 179 2.76 -14.70 -21.03
C ASN A 179 2.59 -16.13 -21.57
N SER A 180 2.80 -16.35 -22.87
CA SER A 180 2.67 -17.67 -23.51
C SER A 180 3.56 -18.74 -22.87
N SER A 181 4.76 -18.38 -22.41
CA SER A 181 5.72 -19.30 -21.76
C SER A 181 5.28 -19.81 -20.38
N MET A 182 4.36 -19.11 -19.70
CA MET A 182 3.90 -19.51 -18.37
C MET A 182 3.08 -20.79 -18.44
N GLY A 183 3.56 -21.89 -17.88
CA GLY A 183 2.81 -23.14 -17.84
C GLY A 183 1.67 -23.12 -16.81
N LYS A 184 0.56 -23.81 -17.08
CA LYS A 184 -0.56 -23.92 -16.12
C LYS A 184 -0.10 -24.44 -14.75
N LEU A 185 0.78 -25.45 -14.73
CA LEU A 185 1.31 -26.04 -13.50
C LEU A 185 2.09 -25.03 -12.66
N GLU A 186 2.94 -24.23 -13.32
CA GLU A 186 3.74 -23.20 -12.64
C GLU A 186 2.83 -22.10 -12.08
N LEU A 187 1.85 -21.65 -12.86
CA LEU A 187 0.86 -20.68 -12.42
C LEU A 187 0.06 -21.17 -11.20
N THR A 188 -0.44 -22.41 -11.23
CA THR A 188 -1.15 -23.02 -10.09
C THR A 188 -0.28 -23.05 -8.84
N ARG A 189 1.01 -23.35 -8.96
CA ARG A 189 1.94 -23.32 -7.83
C ARG A 189 2.10 -21.90 -7.27
N ILE A 190 2.34 -20.92 -8.14
CA ILE A 190 2.49 -19.50 -7.74
C ILE A 190 1.22 -19.01 -7.01
N LEU A 191 0.05 -19.28 -7.56
CA LEU A 191 -1.22 -18.90 -6.94
C LEU A 191 -1.43 -19.60 -5.60
N LYS A 192 -1.14 -20.90 -5.52
CA LYS A 192 -1.24 -21.66 -4.27
C LYS A 192 -0.34 -21.08 -3.18
N ASP A 193 0.92 -20.80 -3.50
CA ASP A 193 1.89 -20.25 -2.55
C ASP A 193 1.48 -18.85 -2.10
N GLY A 194 1.02 -18.00 -3.04
CA GLY A 194 0.49 -16.67 -2.76
C GLY A 194 -0.76 -16.69 -1.87
N PHE A 195 -1.76 -17.52 -2.20
CA PHE A 195 -2.97 -17.65 -1.40
C PHE A 195 -2.71 -18.22 -0.01
N THR A 196 -1.78 -19.17 0.10
CA THR A 196 -1.38 -19.72 1.41
C THR A 196 -0.71 -18.64 2.26
N ALA A 197 0.14 -17.79 1.68
CA ALA A 197 0.77 -16.69 2.40
C ALA A 197 -0.26 -15.67 2.90
N ILE A 198 -1.22 -15.28 2.06
CA ILE A 198 -2.32 -14.37 2.43
C ILE A 198 -3.18 -14.98 3.53
N GLN A 199 -3.57 -16.25 3.39
CA GLN A 199 -4.38 -16.93 4.41
C GLN A 199 -3.65 -17.00 5.76
N ASN A 200 -2.35 -17.30 5.76
CA ASN A 200 -1.55 -17.35 6.98
C ASN A 200 -1.44 -15.98 7.65
N LYS A 201 -1.26 -14.91 6.87
CA LYS A 201 -1.28 -13.53 7.38
C LYS A 201 -2.64 -13.18 8.02
N ASN A 202 -3.74 -13.47 7.33
CA ASN A 202 -5.09 -13.22 7.86
C ASN A 202 -5.34 -14.01 9.15
N LYS A 203 -4.95 -15.30 9.19
CA LYS A 203 -5.07 -16.14 10.38
C LYS A 203 -4.25 -15.59 11.55
N LEU A 204 -3.01 -15.16 11.29
CA LEU A 204 -2.13 -14.56 12.30
C LEU A 204 -2.73 -13.26 12.82
N PHE A 205 -3.20 -12.38 11.94
CA PHE A 205 -3.84 -11.11 12.31
C PHE A 205 -5.07 -11.33 13.20
N GLN A 206 -5.92 -12.30 12.86
CA GLN A 206 -7.09 -12.66 13.69
C GLN A 206 -6.68 -13.28 15.04
N ALA A 207 -5.63 -14.10 15.07
CA ALA A 207 -5.10 -14.64 16.33
C ALA A 207 -4.54 -13.52 17.23
N ASN A 208 -3.85 -12.55 16.65
CA ASN A 208 -3.30 -11.39 17.36
C ASN A 208 -4.40 -10.50 17.95
N LYS A 209 -5.47 -10.24 17.18
CA LYS A 209 -6.65 -9.52 17.68
C LYS A 209 -7.29 -10.23 18.88
N LYS A 210 -7.46 -11.55 18.81
CA LYS A 210 -7.98 -12.34 19.93
C LYS A 210 -7.07 -12.27 21.15
N LEU A 211 -5.75 -12.33 20.96
CA LEU A 211 -4.79 -12.21 22.05
C LEU A 211 -4.88 -10.84 22.77
N ILE A 212 -5.04 -9.77 22.00
CA ILE A 212 -5.27 -8.41 22.54
C ILE A 212 -6.59 -8.36 23.31
N GLU A 213 -7.68 -8.92 22.77
CA GLU A 213 -8.97 -8.98 23.47
C GLU A 213 -8.89 -9.76 24.79
N GLU A 214 -8.24 -10.91 24.80
CA GLU A 214 -8.04 -11.73 25.99
C GLU A 214 -7.20 -10.98 27.04
N ARG A 215 -6.16 -10.26 26.60
CA ARG A 215 -5.33 -9.45 27.50
C ARG A 215 -6.12 -8.30 28.11
N CYS A 216 -6.87 -7.55 27.31
CA CYS A 216 -7.75 -6.48 27.79
C CYS A 216 -8.78 -7.00 28.79
N LYS A 217 -9.41 -8.15 28.52
CA LYS A 217 -10.35 -8.80 29.46
C LYS A 217 -9.68 -9.19 30.77
N SER A 218 -8.43 -9.68 30.74
CA SER A 218 -7.70 -10.07 31.95
C SER A 218 -7.36 -8.90 32.89
N LEU A 219 -7.27 -7.68 32.33
CA LEU A 219 -6.89 -6.47 33.04
C LEU A 219 -8.07 -5.49 33.27
N ASP A 220 -9.29 -5.90 32.92
CA ASP A 220 -10.50 -5.07 32.99
C ASP A 220 -10.34 -3.71 32.26
N VAL A 221 -9.71 -3.76 31.09
CA VAL A 221 -9.51 -2.61 30.18
C VAL A 221 -10.38 -2.79 28.94
N GLU A 222 -10.97 -1.70 28.44
CA GLU A 222 -11.77 -1.71 27.21
C GLU A 222 -10.91 -2.03 25.98
N SER A 223 -11.31 -3.03 25.19
CA SER A 223 -10.52 -3.53 24.05
C SER A 223 -10.67 -2.72 22.75
N GLY A 224 -11.78 -1.97 22.58
CA GLY A 224 -12.11 -1.30 21.31
C GLY A 224 -11.05 -0.28 20.86
N GLY A 225 -10.53 0.52 21.80
CA GLY A 225 -9.47 1.50 21.53
C GLY A 225 -8.17 0.85 21.05
N TRP A 226 -7.78 -0.28 21.64
CA TRP A 226 -6.56 -0.99 21.26
C TRP A 226 -6.69 -1.74 19.94
N LEU A 227 -7.86 -2.36 19.69
CA LEU A 227 -8.12 -3.06 18.43
C LEU A 227 -8.19 -2.13 17.21
N SER A 228 -8.64 -0.88 17.40
CA SER A 228 -8.67 0.13 16.34
C SER A 228 -7.29 0.71 16.01
N GLN A 229 -6.34 0.59 16.93
CA GLN A 229 -4.93 0.99 16.74
C GLN A 229 -4.07 -0.17 16.22
N PHE A 230 -4.62 -1.39 16.16
CA PHE A 230 -3.88 -2.58 15.74
C PHE A 230 -4.07 -2.84 14.23
N ASP A 231 -3.02 -2.57 13.47
CA ASP A 231 -2.93 -2.82 12.04
C ASP A 231 -2.03 -4.04 11.73
N GLU A 232 -1.98 -4.48 10.48
CA GLU A 232 -1.19 -5.66 10.06
C GLU A 232 0.32 -5.53 10.34
N ASP A 233 0.85 -4.30 10.34
CA ASP A 233 2.27 -4.00 10.56
C ASP A 233 2.61 -3.71 12.04
N THR A 234 1.62 -3.69 12.92
CA THR A 234 1.84 -3.39 14.35
C THR A 234 2.36 -4.61 15.10
N ASP A 235 3.43 -4.41 15.88
CA ASP A 235 3.95 -5.45 16.76
C ASP A 235 2.99 -5.71 17.95
N VAL A 236 2.57 -6.97 18.07
CA VAL A 236 1.60 -7.41 19.08
C VAL A 236 2.18 -7.29 20.49
N GLU A 237 3.46 -7.63 20.65
CA GLU A 237 4.11 -7.64 21.96
C GLU A 237 4.21 -6.22 22.55
N SER A 238 4.52 -5.24 21.71
CA SER A 238 4.45 -3.82 22.05
C SER A 238 3.06 -3.40 22.54
N VAL A 239 2.00 -3.78 21.82
CA VAL A 239 0.61 -3.44 22.20
C VAL A 239 0.22 -4.09 23.53
N LEU A 240 0.56 -5.36 23.73
CA LEU A 240 0.30 -6.06 25.01
C LEU A 240 1.02 -5.40 26.19
N THR A 241 2.23 -4.90 25.97
CA THR A 241 3.00 -4.15 26.98
C THR A 241 2.32 -2.82 27.30
N GLN A 242 1.87 -2.09 26.27
CA GLN A 242 1.15 -0.82 26.46
C GLN A 242 -0.16 -1.00 27.23
N ILE A 243 -0.93 -2.06 26.94
CA ILE A 243 -2.15 -2.39 27.70
C ILE A 243 -1.82 -2.66 29.17
N THR A 244 -0.75 -3.40 29.43
CA THR A 244 -0.31 -3.73 30.79
C THR A 244 0.10 -2.48 31.57
N ASN A 245 0.86 -1.59 30.94
CA ASN A 245 1.26 -0.32 31.55
C ASN A 245 0.06 0.58 31.82
N PHE A 246 -0.89 0.66 30.88
CA PHE A 246 -2.12 1.43 31.06
C PHE A 246 -2.96 0.92 32.24
N ALA A 247 -3.10 -0.40 32.39
CA ALA A 247 -3.81 -0.99 33.53
C ALA A 247 -3.12 -0.64 34.86
N HIS A 248 -1.80 -0.78 34.92
CA HIS A 248 -1.02 -0.43 36.12
C HIS A 248 -1.10 1.07 36.45
N GLU A 249 -1.08 1.95 35.44
CA GLU A 249 -1.28 3.39 35.63
C GLU A 249 -2.67 3.72 36.17
N LYS A 250 -3.72 3.04 35.68
CA LYS A 250 -5.09 3.19 36.18
C LYS A 250 -5.19 2.76 37.64
N GLU A 251 -4.66 1.60 37.99
CA GLU A 251 -4.65 1.11 39.39
C GLU A 251 -3.87 2.05 40.31
N SER A 252 -2.68 2.48 39.91
CA SER A 252 -1.86 3.39 40.73
C SER A 252 -2.52 4.76 40.95
N LYS A 253 -3.23 5.29 39.95
CA LYS A 253 -4.02 6.52 40.09
C LYS A 253 -5.20 6.32 41.04
N GLN A 254 -5.94 5.22 40.92
CA GLN A 254 -7.04 4.90 41.85
C GLN A 254 -6.54 4.79 43.30
N VAL A 255 -5.42 4.08 43.53
CA VAL A 255 -4.80 3.98 44.86
C VAL A 255 -4.32 5.35 45.37
N GLN A 256 -3.80 6.22 44.51
CA GLN A 256 -3.41 7.58 44.90
C GLN A 256 -4.62 8.45 45.25
N GLU A 257 -5.68 8.40 44.46
CA GLU A 257 -6.94 9.12 44.71
C GLU A 257 -7.60 8.65 46.00
N GLU A 258 -7.61 7.34 46.27
CA GLU A 258 -8.11 6.78 47.53
C GLU A 258 -7.30 7.26 48.73
N LYS A 259 -5.96 7.22 48.64
CA LYS A 259 -5.06 7.74 49.69
C LYS A 259 -5.21 9.24 49.90
N GLN A 260 -5.41 10.00 48.83
CA GLN A 260 -5.67 11.44 48.92
C GLN A 260 -7.02 11.70 49.58
N ALA A 261 -8.08 10.99 49.18
CA ALA A 261 -9.40 11.11 49.79
C ALA A 261 -9.40 10.70 51.27
N GLU A 262 -8.65 9.66 51.66
CA GLU A 262 -8.49 9.25 53.05
C GLU A 262 -7.70 10.30 53.86
N ALA A 263 -6.59 10.81 53.31
CA ALA A 263 -5.82 11.88 53.94
C ALA A 263 -6.66 13.16 54.10
N GLU A 264 -7.46 13.53 53.11
CA GLU A 264 -8.37 14.67 53.19
C GLU A 264 -9.50 14.47 54.22
N LYS A 265 -10.01 13.24 54.37
CA LYS A 265 -10.97 12.92 55.44
C LYS A 265 -10.29 13.01 56.81
N ALA A 266 -9.09 12.45 56.97
CA ALA A 266 -8.34 12.53 58.21
C ALA A 266 -7.94 13.97 58.59
N VAL A 267 -7.60 14.82 57.61
CA VAL A 267 -7.34 16.25 57.83
C VAL A 267 -8.63 16.99 58.17
N ARG A 268 -9.76 16.71 57.51
CA ARG A 268 -11.08 17.26 57.88
C ARG A 268 -11.48 16.89 59.31
N ASP A 269 -11.36 15.62 59.68
CA ASP A 269 -11.67 15.14 61.02
C ASP A 269 -10.71 15.74 62.08
N ALA A 270 -9.42 15.90 61.75
CA ALA A 270 -8.44 16.52 62.64
C ALA A 270 -8.56 18.06 62.74
N ASN A 271 -9.09 18.73 61.71
CA ASN A 271 -9.35 20.17 61.70
C ASN A 271 -10.67 20.57 62.39
N ILE A 272 -11.45 19.60 62.90
CA ILE A 272 -12.52 19.87 63.87
C ILE A 272 -11.88 20.33 65.18
N LYS A 273 -11.62 21.64 65.27
CA LYS A 273 -11.16 22.29 66.51
C LYS A 273 -12.37 22.60 67.39
N LEU A 274 -12.45 21.94 68.54
CA LEU A 274 -13.35 22.31 69.64
C LEU A 274 -13.00 23.73 70.11
N SER A 275 -13.88 24.68 69.82
CA SER A 275 -13.89 25.97 70.50
C SER A 275 -15.33 26.33 70.85
N ASN A 276 -15.62 26.40 72.15
CA ASN A 276 -16.87 26.92 72.72
C ASN A 276 -18.18 26.44 72.07
N ASN A 277 -18.39 25.11 72.08
CA ASN A 277 -19.74 24.53 72.02
C ASN A 277 -20.55 24.77 70.71
N LYS A 278 -19.87 24.92 69.56
CA LYS A 278 -20.49 24.90 68.21
C LYS A 278 -19.55 24.27 67.18
N LEU A 279 -20.08 23.46 66.26
CA LEU A 279 -19.39 23.02 65.04
C LEU A 279 -19.49 24.16 64.01
N VAL A 280 -18.35 24.67 63.56
CA VAL A 280 -18.24 25.77 62.60
C VAL A 280 -17.25 25.31 61.53
N ASP A 281 -17.67 25.32 60.26
CA ASP A 281 -16.74 25.10 59.15
C ASP A 281 -15.86 26.36 58.92
N GLU A 282 -14.86 26.25 58.04
CA GLU A 282 -13.87 27.29 57.77
C GLU A 282 -14.47 28.60 57.22
N ASN A 283 -15.78 28.62 56.90
CA ASN A 283 -16.52 29.74 56.34
C ASN A 283 -17.68 30.24 57.22
N GLY A 284 -17.91 29.66 58.40
CA GLY A 284 -18.81 30.22 59.41
C GLY A 284 -20.28 29.81 59.35
N GLU A 285 -20.66 28.75 58.61
CA GLU A 285 -22.06 28.28 58.55
C GLU A 285 -22.33 27.02 59.41
N ILE A 286 -23.55 26.94 59.98
CA ILE A 286 -23.96 25.94 60.98
C ILE A 286 -24.68 24.77 60.29
N VAL A 287 -24.10 23.55 60.37
CA VAL A 287 -24.53 22.37 59.57
C VAL A 287 -25.57 21.46 60.28
N GLY A 288 -26.12 21.85 61.43
CA GLY A 288 -27.21 21.06 62.02
C GLY A 288 -27.58 21.44 63.45
N GLU A 289 -28.86 21.29 63.76
CA GLU A 289 -29.46 21.56 65.06
C GLU A 289 -29.66 20.23 65.81
N ILE A 290 -28.90 20.01 66.88
CA ILE A 290 -29.09 18.86 67.77
C ILE A 290 -29.84 19.36 69.01
N ALA A 291 -31.05 18.83 69.21
CA ALA A 291 -31.86 19.00 70.41
C ALA A 291 -31.06 18.55 71.65
N LYS A 292 -30.90 19.44 72.62
CA LYS A 292 -30.05 19.23 73.80
C LYS A 292 -30.81 18.49 74.89
N GLU A 293 -30.30 17.33 75.32
CA GLU A 293 -30.59 16.78 76.66
C GLU A 293 -29.41 17.15 77.59
N TYR A 294 -29.71 17.67 78.78
CA TYR A 294 -28.72 17.99 79.81
C TYR A 294 -28.87 17.04 80.99
N GLU A 295 -27.80 16.34 81.34
CA GLU A 295 -27.73 15.53 82.56
C GLU A 295 -27.04 16.32 83.68
N VAL A 296 -27.73 16.55 84.79
CA VAL A 296 -27.21 17.31 85.95
C VAL A 296 -27.33 16.48 87.22
N THR A 297 -26.21 16.20 87.88
CA THR A 297 -26.17 15.46 89.15
C THR A 297 -26.23 16.42 90.34
N LEU A 298 -27.33 16.37 91.09
CA LEU A 298 -27.58 17.20 92.29
C LEU A 298 -27.64 16.33 93.56
N SER A 299 -27.02 16.79 94.65
CA SER A 299 -27.05 16.12 95.96
C SER A 299 -27.77 17.00 96.98
N ILE A 300 -28.97 16.58 97.35
CA ILE A 300 -29.88 17.32 98.25
C ILE A 300 -30.07 16.50 99.53
N LYS A 301 -30.10 17.15 100.70
CA LYS A 301 -30.37 16.52 102.01
C LYS A 301 -31.62 17.14 102.61
N GLY A 302 -32.59 16.33 103.00
CA GLY A 302 -33.87 16.80 103.54
C GLY A 302 -34.68 15.69 104.20
N THR A 303 -35.88 16.05 104.68
CA THR A 303 -36.88 15.11 105.20
C THR A 303 -37.61 14.38 104.08
N ARG A 304 -38.16 13.19 104.37
CA ARG A 304 -38.77 12.30 103.36
C ARG A 304 -39.90 12.98 102.56
N ASP A 305 -40.79 13.70 103.24
CA ASP A 305 -41.90 14.44 102.62
C ASP A 305 -41.44 15.50 101.60
N LEU A 306 -40.24 16.05 101.74
CA LEU A 306 -39.68 17.01 100.77
C LEU A 306 -39.26 16.30 99.47
N PHE A 307 -38.66 15.11 99.59
CA PHE A 307 -38.24 14.33 98.44
C PHE A 307 -39.43 13.77 97.67
N ASP A 308 -40.49 13.34 98.35
CA ASP A 308 -41.70 12.84 97.67
C ASP A 308 -42.32 13.93 96.78
N LYS A 309 -42.44 15.16 97.29
CA LYS A 309 -42.92 16.32 96.50
C LYS A 309 -41.99 16.69 95.35
N LEU A 310 -40.67 16.55 95.54
CA LEU A 310 -39.69 16.83 94.49
C LEU A 310 -39.76 15.78 93.37
N PHE A 311 -39.92 14.50 93.71
CA PHE A 311 -40.04 13.43 92.73
C PHE A 311 -41.35 13.50 91.96
N ASP A 312 -42.47 13.83 92.62
CA ASP A 312 -43.75 14.08 91.94
C ASP A 312 -43.63 15.22 90.92
N PHE A 313 -42.92 16.30 91.27
CA PHE A 313 -42.67 17.42 90.35
C PHE A 313 -41.83 16.99 89.14
N LEU A 314 -40.79 16.17 89.34
CA LEU A 314 -39.93 15.69 88.25
C LEU A 314 -40.67 14.71 87.32
N GLN A 315 -41.51 13.82 87.87
CA GLN A 315 -42.34 12.91 87.08
C GLN A 315 -43.42 13.64 86.27
N THR A 316 -44.05 14.67 86.85
CA THR A 316 -45.09 15.46 86.17
C THR A 316 -44.55 16.18 84.94
N ASN A 317 -43.25 16.52 84.93
CA ASN A 317 -42.58 17.16 83.81
C ASN A 317 -41.79 16.17 82.92
N GLU A 318 -42.09 14.86 83.03
CA GLU A 318 -41.51 13.78 82.21
C GLU A 318 -39.97 13.67 82.23
N ALA A 319 -39.33 14.15 83.30
CA ALA A 319 -37.88 14.07 83.44
C ALA A 319 -37.42 12.66 83.88
N LYS A 320 -36.42 12.10 83.21
CA LYS A 320 -35.76 10.85 83.63
C LYS A 320 -34.76 11.16 84.74
N PHE A 321 -34.85 10.47 85.88
CA PHE A 321 -33.91 10.64 87.01
C PHE A 321 -33.54 9.30 87.66
N GLU A 322 -32.32 9.23 88.21
CA GLU A 322 -31.84 8.09 89.01
C GLU A 322 -31.60 8.52 90.46
N THR A 323 -32.10 7.75 91.43
CA THR A 323 -31.87 8.02 92.86
C THR A 323 -30.85 7.04 93.45
N LYS A 324 -29.78 7.55 94.07
CA LYS A 324 -28.86 6.74 94.89
C LYS A 324 -29.09 7.08 96.37
N ASN A 325 -29.90 6.27 97.06
CA ASN A 325 -30.23 6.49 98.46
C ASN A 325 -29.10 5.99 99.38
N LYS A 326 -28.51 6.89 100.17
CA LYS A 326 -27.56 6.55 101.24
C LYS A 326 -28.19 6.92 102.58
N GLN A 327 -28.78 5.94 103.27
CA GLN A 327 -29.27 6.14 104.63
C GLN A 327 -28.09 6.42 105.56
N VAL A 328 -28.03 7.63 106.12
CA VAL A 328 -27.08 7.96 107.19
C VAL A 328 -27.78 7.66 108.51
N ILE A 329 -27.57 6.44 109.03
CA ILE A 329 -27.99 6.08 110.39
C ILE A 329 -26.99 6.75 111.34
N GLY A 330 -27.47 7.66 112.18
CA GLY A 330 -26.62 8.42 113.10
C GLY A 330 -26.00 7.53 114.18
N GLU A 331 -24.68 7.57 114.31
CA GLU A 331 -23.98 7.02 115.48
C GLU A 331 -24.15 7.94 116.69
N VAL A 332 -24.74 7.40 117.76
CA VAL A 332 -24.72 7.99 119.09
C VAL A 332 -23.34 7.72 119.72
N LYS A 333 -22.56 8.78 119.93
CA LYS A 333 -21.28 8.77 120.67
C LYS A 333 -21.49 8.42 122.15
N GLN A 334 -20.64 7.57 122.73
CA GLN A 334 -20.01 7.78 124.06
C GLN A 334 -18.64 7.03 124.10
N TYR A 335 -17.47 7.71 124.12
CA TYR A 335 -16.61 8.11 125.27
C TYR A 335 -16.24 6.92 126.20
N ALA A 336 -15.04 6.65 126.73
CA ALA A 336 -13.67 7.19 126.80
C ALA A 336 -12.83 6.04 127.47
N ASN A 337 -11.52 5.84 127.28
CA ASN A 337 -10.37 6.43 128.01
C ASN A 337 -9.14 5.57 127.62
N VAL A 338 -8.07 6.10 127.00
CA VAL A 338 -6.83 6.70 127.57
C VAL A 338 -5.97 5.79 128.48
N ARG A 339 -4.67 5.76 128.15
CA ARG A 339 -3.44 5.25 128.80
C ARG A 339 -2.96 3.90 128.21
N GLY A 340 -1.79 3.75 127.59
CA GLY A 340 -0.53 4.51 127.67
C GLY A 340 0.39 3.90 128.74
N ASN A 341 1.27 2.99 128.35
CA ASN A 341 2.71 2.93 128.69
C ASN A 341 3.32 1.53 128.57
N ASN A 342 4.53 1.55 128.00
CA ASN A 342 5.64 0.58 128.02
C ASN A 342 5.50 -0.74 127.27
#